data_AF-A0A9N9EJN0-F1
#
_entry.id   AF-A0A9N9EJN0-F1
#
_cell.length_a   1.000
_cell.length_b   1.000
_cell.length_c   1.000
_cell.angle_alpha   90.00
_cell.angle_beta   90.00
_cell.angle_gamma   90.00
#
_symmetry.space_group_name_H-M   'P 1'
#
loop_
_entity.id
_entity.type
_entity.pdbx_description
1 polymer ?
#
loop_
_entity_poly.entity_id
_entity_poly.type
_entity_poly.pdbx_seq_one_letter_code
_entity_poly.pdbx_strand_id
1 'polypeptide(L)'
;FQYEKASDIYSYGVLMWEISSGIPSFKNFTSKCDQDLLYFNIPNGYHENTIEGTPEDYKKLYENCWNSIPEKRPNIKKVLEEFKKMGFEINDEDNLTYEDSKSMKAETSIKNISSEGTLITN
;
A
#
# COMPACT_ATOMS: atom_id res chain seq x y z
N PHE A 1 1.35 1.17 -9.72
CA PHE A 1 1.90 1.34 -8.35
C PHE A 1 3.10 0.42 -8.18
N GLN A 2 4.16 0.89 -7.53
CA GLN A 2 5.28 0.02 -7.15
C GLN A 2 4.89 -0.81 -5.93
N TYR A 3 5.37 -2.06 -5.86
CA TYR A 3 5.07 -2.96 -4.75
C TYR A 3 5.95 -2.60 -3.55
N GLU A 4 5.39 -1.80 -2.64
CA GLU A 4 6.08 -1.26 -1.47
C GLU A 4 5.13 -1.14 -0.29
N LYS A 5 5.68 -0.95 0.92
CA LYS A 5 4.86 -0.70 2.12
C LYS A 5 3.89 0.47 1.94
N ALA A 6 4.28 1.50 1.18
CA ALA A 6 3.41 2.64 0.89
C ALA A 6 2.23 2.29 -0.03
N SER A 7 2.36 1.29 -0.91
CA SER A 7 1.22 0.80 -1.71
C SER A 7 0.25 -0.02 -0.86
N ASP A 8 0.75 -0.79 0.12
CA ASP A 8 -0.11 -1.52 1.05
C ASP A 8 -0.94 -0.56 1.90
N ILE A 9 -0.33 0.53 2.37
CA ILE A 9 -1.03 1.59 3.12
C ILE A 9 -2.09 2.29 2.26
N TYR A 10 -1.83 2.50 0.97
CA TYR A 10 -2.83 3.06 0.06
C TYR A 10 -4.05 2.15 -0.03
N SER A 11 -3.84 0.86 -0.30
CA SER A 11 -4.92 -0.12 -0.39
C SER A 11 -5.68 -0.22 0.94
N TYR A 12 -4.98 -0.10 2.07
CA TYR A 12 -5.61 -0.05 3.39
C TYR A 12 -6.51 1.18 3.57
N GLY A 13 -6.10 2.36 3.09
CA GLY A 13 -6.93 3.56 3.06
C GLY A 13 -8.20 3.39 2.22
N VAL A 14 -8.09 2.73 1.05
CA VAL A 14 -9.25 2.39 0.21
C VAL A 14 -10.21 1.46 0.97
N LEU A 15 -9.69 0.41 1.62
CA LEU A 15 -10.51 -0.52 2.42
C LEU A 15 -11.23 0.19 3.58
N MET A 16 -10.56 1.10 4.28
CA MET A 16 -11.18 1.90 5.34
C MET A 16 -12.34 2.74 4.80
N TRP A 17 -12.16 3.35 3.63
CA TRP A 17 -13.24 4.09 2.98
C TRP A 17 -14.41 3.19 2.58
N GLU A 18 -14.13 1.99 2.04
CA GLU A 18 -15.18 1.00 1.69
C GLU A 18 -15.97 0.55 2.92
N ILE A 19 -15.30 0.30 4.05
CA ILE A 19 -15.94 -0.05 5.33
C ILE A 19 -16.82 1.10 5.80
N SER A 20 -16.34 2.34 5.70
CA SER A 20 -17.10 3.51 6.12
C SER A 20 -18.28 3.81 5.19
N SER A 21 -18.17 3.54 3.90
CA SER A 21 -19.20 3.84 2.90
C SER A 21 -20.22 2.71 2.77
N GLY A 22 -19.82 1.47 3.05
CA GLY A 22 -20.57 0.26 2.73
C GLY A 22 -20.66 -0.01 1.22
N ILE A 23 -19.82 0.63 0.40
CA ILE A 23 -19.89 0.61 -1.06
C ILE A 23 -18.51 0.22 -1.61
N PRO A 24 -18.46 -0.63 -2.67
CA PRO A 24 -17.20 -0.91 -3.36
C PRO A 24 -16.55 0.36 -3.92
N SER A 25 -15.25 0.51 -3.68
CA SER A 25 -14.47 1.60 -4.24
C SER A 25 -14.46 1.53 -5.76
N PHE A 26 -14.51 2.70 -6.37
CA PHE A 26 -14.54 2.90 -7.82
C PHE A 26 -15.64 2.06 -8.51
N LYS A 27 -16.79 1.85 -7.87
CA LYS A 27 -17.89 0.99 -8.38
C LYS A 27 -18.34 1.29 -9.81
N ASN A 28 -18.13 2.52 -10.29
CA ASN A 28 -18.53 2.96 -11.62
C ASN A 28 -17.47 2.65 -12.70
N PHE A 29 -16.26 2.21 -12.30
CA PHE A 29 -15.12 1.92 -13.18
C PHE A 29 -15.01 0.41 -13.39
N THR A 30 -15.82 -0.12 -14.32
CA THR A 30 -16.00 -1.58 -14.48
C THR A 30 -15.29 -2.16 -15.71
N SER A 31 -14.94 -1.31 -16.68
CA SER A 31 -14.26 -1.73 -17.90
C SER A 31 -12.74 -1.63 -17.78
N LYS A 32 -12.01 -2.28 -18.70
CA LYS A 32 -10.55 -2.15 -18.76
C LYS A 32 -10.09 -0.71 -19.01
N CYS A 33 -10.81 0.03 -19.86
CA CYS A 33 -10.52 1.44 -20.11
C CYS A 33 -10.68 2.29 -18.84
N ASP A 34 -11.63 1.93 -17.98
CA ASP A 34 -11.84 2.60 -16.70
C ASP A 34 -10.68 2.34 -15.73
N GLN A 35 -10.09 1.14 -15.75
CA GLN A 35 -8.91 0.81 -14.95
C GLN A 35 -7.69 1.64 -15.37
N ASP A 36 -7.48 1.81 -16.67
CA ASP A 36 -6.42 2.67 -17.19
C ASP A 36 -6.65 4.13 -16.75
N LEU A 37 -7.90 4.60 -16.81
CA LEU A 37 -8.27 5.94 -16.35
C LEU A 37 -7.97 6.13 -14.86
N LEU A 38 -8.28 5.16 -14.01
CA LEU A 38 -7.94 5.19 -12.58
C LEU A 38 -6.42 5.21 -12.36
N TYR A 39 -5.67 4.40 -13.11
CA TYR A 39 -4.20 4.37 -13.04
C TYR A 39 -3.58 5.75 -13.29
N PHE A 40 -4.14 6.52 -14.24
CA PHE A 40 -3.70 7.89 -14.50
C PHE A 40 -4.23 8.91 -13.49
N ASN A 41 -5.47 8.77 -13.03
CA ASN A 41 -6.12 9.81 -12.22
C ASN A 41 -5.76 9.76 -10.74
N ILE A 42 -5.57 8.58 -10.16
CA ILE A 42 -5.27 8.42 -8.71
C ILE A 42 -3.97 9.17 -8.32
N PRO A 43 -2.85 9.03 -9.06
CA PRO A 43 -1.64 9.82 -8.79
C PRO A 43 -1.87 11.34 -8.92
N ASN A 44 -2.87 11.76 -9.70
CA ASN A 44 -3.24 13.16 -9.91
C ASN A 44 -4.26 13.68 -8.88
N GLY A 45 -4.54 12.92 -7.82
CA GLY A 45 -5.42 13.36 -6.73
C GLY A 45 -6.88 12.94 -6.88
N TYR A 46 -7.20 12.06 -7.83
CA TYR A 46 -8.54 11.46 -7.89
C TYR A 46 -8.71 10.43 -6.78
N HIS A 47 -9.66 10.70 -5.89
CA HIS A 47 -10.07 9.83 -4.79
C HIS A 47 -11.60 9.80 -4.73
N GLU A 48 -12.13 8.83 -3.99
CA GLU A 48 -13.56 8.77 -3.70
C GLU A 48 -14.03 9.98 -2.90
N ASN A 49 -15.33 10.29 -3.01
CA ASN A 49 -15.92 11.36 -2.22
C ASN A 49 -15.99 10.97 -0.74
N THR A 50 -15.83 11.96 0.13
CA THR A 50 -15.97 11.78 1.57
C THR A 50 -17.41 11.38 1.91
N ILE A 51 -17.57 10.45 2.84
CA ILE A 51 -18.89 9.94 3.24
C ILE A 51 -19.43 10.77 4.40
N GLU A 52 -20.69 11.20 4.28
CA GLU A 52 -21.38 11.90 5.37
C GLU A 52 -21.62 10.95 6.54
N GLY A 53 -21.36 11.44 7.76
CA GLY A 53 -21.54 10.64 8.99
C GLY A 53 -20.33 9.80 9.38
N THR A 54 -19.28 9.73 8.57
CA THR A 54 -17.99 9.16 9.01
C THR A 54 -17.40 10.02 10.13
N PRO A 55 -16.92 9.42 11.24
CA PRO A 55 -16.17 10.15 12.26
C PRO A 55 -14.95 10.87 11.66
N GLU A 56 -14.76 12.15 12.01
CA GLU A 56 -13.75 13.00 11.36
C GLU A 56 -12.33 12.44 11.49
N ASP A 57 -11.98 11.86 12.65
CA ASP A 57 -10.66 11.26 12.86
C ASP A 57 -10.43 10.03 11.97
N TYR A 58 -11.46 9.20 11.76
CA TYR A 58 -11.41 8.04 10.87
C TYR A 58 -11.29 8.47 9.41
N LYS A 59 -12.04 9.50 9.02
CA LYS A 59 -11.97 10.12 7.70
C LYS A 59 -10.56 10.63 7.40
N LYS A 60 -10.03 11.46 8.29
CA LYS A 60 -8.68 12.00 8.17
C LYS A 60 -7.64 10.90 8.07
N LEU A 61 -7.82 9.79 8.80
CA LEU A 61 -6.90 8.65 8.74
C LEU A 61 -6.90 7.98 7.36
N TYR A 62 -8.05 7.61 6.80
CA TYR A 62 -8.07 7.01 5.45
C TYR A 62 -7.59 8.00 4.38
N GLU A 63 -7.85 9.30 4.55
CA GLU A 63 -7.37 10.35 3.65
C GLU A 63 -5.84 10.46 3.63
N ASN A 64 -5.20 10.29 4.79
CA ASN A 64 -3.76 10.22 4.89
C ASN A 64 -3.19 8.93 4.28
N CYS A 65 -3.88 7.80 4.44
CA CYS A 65 -3.46 6.50 3.92
C CYS A 65 -3.43 6.47 2.38
N TRP A 66 -4.42 7.09 1.71
CA TRP A 66 -4.48 7.11 0.25
C TRP A 66 -3.83 8.34 -0.41
N ASN A 67 -2.97 9.08 0.31
CA ASN A 67 -2.31 10.28 -0.23
C ASN A 67 -1.64 9.99 -1.58
N SER A 68 -1.80 10.88 -2.58
CA SER A 68 -1.22 10.68 -3.91
C SER A 68 0.31 10.65 -3.91
N ILE A 69 0.96 11.24 -2.89
CA ILE A 69 2.41 11.19 -2.68
C ILE A 69 2.73 10.03 -1.72
N PRO A 70 3.37 8.94 -2.18
CA PRO A 70 3.63 7.76 -1.36
C PRO A 70 4.38 8.04 -0.05
N GLU A 71 5.34 8.96 -0.07
CA GLU A 71 6.18 9.32 1.07
C GLU A 71 5.40 10.09 2.16
N LYS A 72 4.24 10.67 1.81
CA LYS A 72 3.37 11.35 2.77
C LYS A 72 2.42 10.40 3.49
N ARG A 73 2.29 9.16 3.03
CA ARG A 73 1.44 8.16 3.67
C ARG A 73 2.02 7.77 5.03
N PRO A 74 1.19 7.54 6.05
CA PRO A 74 1.66 7.00 7.32
C PRO A 74 2.24 5.60 7.12
N ASN A 75 3.12 5.17 8.02
CA ASN A 75 3.45 3.74 8.11
C ASN A 75 2.40 3.03 8.98
N ILE A 76 2.38 1.70 8.94
CA ILE A 76 1.38 0.91 9.67
C ILE A 76 1.36 1.20 11.19
N LYS A 77 2.52 1.51 11.80
CA LYS A 77 2.58 1.84 13.23
C LYS A 77 1.78 3.12 13.54
N LYS A 78 1.94 4.16 12.72
CA LYS A 78 1.16 5.40 12.85
C LYS A 78 -0.34 5.15 12.66
N VAL A 79 -0.72 4.30 11.70
CA VAL A 79 -2.13 3.94 11.50
C VAL A 79 -2.72 3.27 12.74
N LEU A 80 -2.00 2.32 13.33
CA LEU A 80 -2.41 1.66 14.57
C LEU A 80 -2.46 2.64 15.76
N GLU A 81 -1.51 3.58 15.86
CA GLU A 81 -1.54 4.64 16.89
C GLU A 81 -2.79 5.52 16.76
N GLU A 82 -3.20 5.89 15.56
CA GLU A 82 -4.43 6.67 15.34
C GLU A 82 -5.68 5.86 15.73
N PHE A 83 -5.73 4.56 15.42
CA PHE A 83 -6.82 3.70 15.91
C PHE A 83 -6.85 3.61 17.44
N LYS A 84 -5.70 3.46 18.10
CA LYS A 84 -5.64 3.49 19.57
C LYS A 84 -6.17 4.81 20.13
N LYS A 85 -5.85 5.96 19.52
CA LYS A 85 -6.38 7.28 19.93
C LYS A 85 -7.89 7.38 19.79
N MET A 86 -8.47 6.72 18.79
CA MET A 86 -9.91 6.63 18.59
C MET A 86 -10.61 5.64 19.55
N GLY A 87 -9.86 4.96 20.42
CA GLY A 87 -10.40 4.02 21.40
C GLY A 87 -10.59 2.59 20.89
N PHE A 88 -10.01 2.23 19.74
CA PHE A 88 -9.98 0.84 19.31
C PHE A 88 -8.98 0.04 20.15
N GLU A 89 -9.45 -1.07 20.71
CA GLU A 89 -8.58 -2.05 21.37
C GLU A 89 -7.71 -2.72 20.31
N ILE A 90 -6.40 -2.54 20.43
CA ILE A 90 -5.42 -3.24 19.60
C ILE A 90 -4.61 -4.12 20.54
N ASN A 91 -4.75 -5.43 20.39
CA ASN A 91 -3.99 -6.40 21.19
C ASN A 91 -2.50 -6.27 20.86
N ASP A 92 -1.71 -5.83 21.83
CA ASP A 92 -0.26 -5.70 21.70
C ASP A 92 0.47 -7.06 21.69
N GLU A 93 -0.24 -8.18 21.89
CA GLU A 93 0.33 -9.53 21.78
C GLU A 93 0.71 -9.89 20.33
N ASP A 94 0.07 -9.28 19.34
CA ASP A 94 0.50 -9.31 17.92
C ASP A 94 1.41 -8.13 17.60
N ASN A 95 2.38 -7.85 18.48
CA ASN A 95 3.63 -7.27 18.01
C ASN A 95 4.16 -8.23 16.93
N LEU A 96 3.80 -8.01 15.67
CA LEU A 96 4.50 -8.51 14.51
C LEU A 96 5.94 -8.07 14.70
N THR A 97 6.72 -8.92 15.36
CA THR A 97 8.10 -8.66 15.65
C THR A 97 8.73 -8.40 14.30
N TYR A 98 9.23 -7.19 14.14
CA TYR A 98 9.83 -6.68 12.90
C TYR A 98 11.11 -7.48 12.53
N GLU A 99 11.43 -8.53 13.28
CA GLU A 99 12.60 -9.40 13.13
C GLU A 99 12.43 -10.49 12.06
N ASP A 100 11.20 -10.84 11.66
CA ASP A 100 11.00 -11.86 10.60
C ASP A 100 11.38 -11.37 9.18
N SER A 101 11.64 -10.07 9.02
CA SER A 101 12.16 -9.51 7.77
C SER A 101 13.65 -9.82 7.51
N LYS A 102 14.34 -10.54 8.41
CA LYS A 102 15.74 -10.96 8.22
C LYS A 102 15.91 -12.31 7.51
N SER A 103 14.83 -13.07 7.26
CA SER A 103 14.91 -14.43 6.68
C SER A 103 14.81 -14.52 5.14
N MET A 104 14.95 -13.42 4.38
CA MET A 104 15.20 -13.49 2.94
C MET A 104 16.64 -13.06 2.62
N LYS A 105 17.61 -13.83 3.11
CA LYS A 105 18.94 -13.91 2.50
C LYS A 105 19.35 -15.38 2.36
N ALA A 106 19.73 -15.70 1.11
CA ALA A 106 20.15 -17.01 0.56
C ALA A 106 18.97 -17.99 0.39
N GLU A 107 18.71 -18.62 -0.76
CA GLU A 107 19.59 -19.13 -1.83
C GLU A 107 18.85 -19.05 -3.18
N THR A 108 19.47 -18.59 -4.26
CA THR A 108 20.09 -19.54 -5.20
C THR A 108 21.30 -18.87 -5.85
N SER A 109 22.49 -19.18 -5.33
CA SER A 109 23.70 -19.15 -6.13
C SER A 109 23.88 -20.55 -6.72
N ILE A 110 23.56 -20.72 -8.01
CA ILE A 110 24.27 -21.73 -8.81
C ILE A 110 25.46 -21.04 -9.45
N LYS A 111 26.60 -21.68 -9.23
CA LYS A 111 27.97 -21.19 -9.27
C LYS A 111 28.46 -20.85 -10.68
N ASN A 112 29.24 -19.79 -10.73
CA ASN A 112 30.26 -19.40 -11.71
C ASN A 112 30.92 -20.57 -12.45
N ILE A 113 31.12 -20.40 -13.77
CA ILE A 113 32.39 -20.76 -14.43
C ILE A 113 32.83 -19.55 -15.25
N SER A 114 33.98 -19.00 -14.88
CA SER A 114 34.77 -18.01 -15.63
C SER A 114 36.00 -18.70 -16.21
N SER A 115 36.58 -18.07 -17.24
CA SER A 115 37.81 -18.36 -17.99
C SER A 115 37.64 -19.49 -19.01
N GLU A 116 38.13 -19.42 -20.25
CA GLU A 116 39.06 -18.53 -20.94
C GLU A 116 38.97 -18.91 -22.44
N GLY A 117 39.28 -18.02 -23.40
CA GLY A 117 39.55 -18.49 -24.78
C GLY A 117 39.26 -17.50 -25.90
N THR A 118 40.34 -16.95 -26.44
CA THR A 118 40.50 -15.94 -27.51
C THR A 118 40.20 -16.46 -28.94
N LEU A 119 40.06 -15.48 -29.87
CA LEU A 119 40.27 -15.51 -31.35
C LEU A 119 39.02 -15.88 -32.20
N ILE A 120 38.65 -15.25 -33.32
CA ILE A 120 39.34 -14.40 -34.31
C ILE A 120 38.28 -13.71 -35.20
N THR A 121 38.60 -12.54 -35.74
CA THR A 121 37.93 -11.88 -36.87
C THR A 121 38.13 -12.66 -38.18
N ASN A 122 37.14 -12.63 -39.06
CA ASN A 122 37.30 -12.73 -40.51
C ASN A 122 36.42 -11.68 -41.18
#